data_AF-A0A7C1M025-F1
#
_entry.id   AF-A0A7C1M025-F1
#
_cell.length_a   1.000
_cell.length_b   1.000
_cell.length_c   1.000
_cell.angle_alpha   90.00
_cell.angle_beta   90.00
_cell.angle_gamma   90.00
#
_symmetry.space_group_name_H-M   'P 1'
#
loop_
_entity.id
_entity.type
_entity.pdbx_description
1 polymer ?
#
loop_
_entity_poly.entity_id
_entity_poly.type
_entity_poly.pdbx_seq_one_letter_code
_entity_poly.pdbx_strand_id
1 'polypeptide(L)'
;MEEFDVLVVGAGLSGLRAGLELSTKWNTAIISKVFPVRSHSGAAQGGINAALGNLEEGKGDTPKGHAFDTVKGSDYLADQDVVMFMCEEAPKIVVEFESMGAPFSRLDSGLIAQRPFGGAGFPRTCFAGDRTGHALLQTLNEQSVRRGVVFYNEFFLIDLFKVNNQIAGLIALDISKGELVSFRAPYIILATGGFGRIFKRSTNAVINTGDGVGAAFRIGIPMQDVEFVQFHPTTLYGTNILISEGARGEGGYLFNTKGERFMGKTAPKAMELAPRDIVARANETEVLEGRGFEDAYVHLDLTHLGAEKIKERLPGIRDISIYFAGVDPIGAPIPVQAGQHYSMGGIGTKFDGEYGETDISGLYTIGECSCLSVHGANRLGGNSLLETAVFGRYLGRKLLEKGMPKKSSLDDIKAAENKTLENIEKFFKKWNENSGKKPVKIREEMGEVLDMDVGVYRTKENLEKASNILPRLQRDFLNTQISSDDRRFNYGLLRTLELRSMLDIAEATAITSLWRKESRGAHFRIDYPARNDEEFLVHSMVYRGDKGLEIKTKPVKLGIFEVKERKY
;
A
#
# COMPACT_ATOMS: atom_id res chain seq x y z
N MET A 1 1.71 -10.76 29.44
CA MET A 1 0.62 -9.77 29.24
C MET A 1 1.29 -8.43 29.37
N GLU A 2 1.15 -7.59 28.36
CA GLU A 2 1.84 -6.30 28.29
C GLU A 2 0.82 -5.16 28.26
N GLU A 3 1.09 -4.07 28.99
CA GLU A 3 0.22 -2.90 29.03
C GLU A 3 0.97 -1.67 28.52
N PHE A 4 0.32 -0.94 27.60
CA PHE A 4 0.88 0.25 26.97
C PHE A 4 -0.15 1.38 26.94
N ASP A 5 0.34 2.61 26.85
CA ASP A 5 -0.50 3.78 26.60
C ASP A 5 -0.94 3.80 25.13
N VAL A 6 -0.04 3.39 24.22
CA VAL A 6 -0.32 3.27 22.80
C VAL A 6 0.49 2.14 22.17
N LEU A 7 -0.17 1.40 21.28
CA LEU A 7 0.47 0.40 20.43
C LEU A 7 0.47 0.88 18.98
N VAL A 8 1.61 0.76 18.31
CA VAL A 8 1.71 0.96 16.86
C VAL A 8 1.97 -0.41 16.22
N VAL A 9 1.11 -0.84 15.30
CA VAL A 9 1.25 -2.13 14.63
C VAL A 9 1.77 -1.93 13.21
N GLY A 10 2.99 -2.37 12.97
CA GLY A 10 3.76 -2.18 11.74
C GLY A 10 4.94 -1.25 11.96
N ALA A 11 6.14 -1.68 11.55
CA ALA A 11 7.38 -0.92 11.68
C ALA A 11 7.93 -0.41 10.33
N GLY A 12 7.04 -0.11 9.40
CA GLY A 12 7.36 0.67 8.20
C GLY A 12 7.50 2.16 8.50
N LEU A 13 7.63 2.99 7.47
CA LEU A 13 7.81 4.44 7.65
C LEU A 13 6.72 5.09 8.50
N SER A 14 5.45 4.79 8.25
CA SER A 14 4.33 5.36 9.02
C SER A 14 4.40 5.00 10.50
N GLY A 15 4.64 3.72 10.79
CA GLY A 15 4.65 3.23 12.16
C GLY A 15 5.85 3.72 12.96
N LEU A 16 7.05 3.69 12.35
CA LEU A 16 8.24 4.27 12.98
C LEU A 16 8.05 5.78 13.21
N ARG A 17 7.51 6.50 12.22
CA ARG A 17 7.29 7.94 12.34
C ARG A 17 6.30 8.29 13.45
N ALA A 18 5.21 7.54 13.60
CA ALA A 18 4.24 7.73 14.67
C ALA A 18 4.81 7.35 16.04
N GLY A 19 5.43 6.17 16.15
CA GLY A 19 6.05 5.71 17.39
C GLY A 19 7.15 6.64 17.90
N LEU A 20 7.92 7.26 16.99
CA LEU A 20 8.94 8.25 17.32
C LEU A 20 8.39 9.53 17.95
N GLU A 21 7.18 9.97 17.58
CA GLU A 21 6.51 11.09 18.25
C GLU A 21 5.96 10.66 19.60
N LEU A 22 5.20 9.57 19.63
CA LEU A 22 4.45 9.13 20.81
C LEU A 22 5.35 8.74 21.98
N SER A 23 6.49 8.10 21.68
CA SER A 23 7.51 7.71 22.67
C SER A 23 8.13 8.89 23.43
N THR A 24 7.92 10.13 22.98
CA THR A 24 8.40 11.31 23.72
C THR A 24 7.66 11.56 25.04
N LYS A 25 6.45 11.02 25.20
CA LYS A 25 5.61 11.26 26.39
C LYS A 25 4.88 10.02 26.90
N TRP A 26 4.61 9.03 26.05
CA TRP A 26 3.76 7.89 26.39
C TRP A 26 4.53 6.58 26.33
N ASN A 27 4.13 5.62 27.18
CA ASN A 27 4.63 4.26 27.10
C ASN A 27 4.15 3.62 25.78
N THR A 28 5.05 3.58 24.80
CA THR A 28 4.74 3.25 23.40
C THR A 28 5.52 2.02 22.98
N ALA A 29 4.84 1.05 22.36
CA ALA A 29 5.49 -0.06 21.69
C ALA A 29 5.11 -0.15 20.21
N ILE A 30 6.10 -0.54 19.38
CA ILE A 30 5.91 -0.89 17.98
C ILE A 30 5.94 -2.41 17.84
N ILE A 31 4.86 -2.99 17.36
CA ILE A 31 4.71 -4.43 17.11
C ILE A 31 4.88 -4.68 15.61
N SER A 32 5.76 -5.59 15.22
CA SER A 32 6.04 -5.85 13.81
C SER A 32 6.35 -7.31 13.54
N LYS A 33 5.76 -7.87 12.47
CA LYS A 33 6.00 -9.27 12.07
C LYS A 33 7.38 -9.50 11.43
N VAL A 34 8.10 -8.43 11.12
CA VAL A 34 9.49 -8.45 10.66
C VAL A 34 10.31 -7.39 11.38
N PHE A 35 11.63 -7.53 11.38
CA PHE A 35 12.53 -6.47 11.82
C PHE A 35 12.29 -5.17 11.01
N PRO A 36 12.30 -3.96 11.62
CA PRO A 36 11.77 -2.73 11.02
C PRO A 36 12.33 -2.41 9.63
N VAL A 37 13.65 -2.53 9.44
CA VAL A 37 14.32 -2.21 8.16
C VAL A 37 14.04 -3.24 7.04
N ARG A 38 13.31 -4.32 7.34
CA ARG A 38 12.79 -5.29 6.37
C ARG A 38 11.38 -4.96 5.88
N SER A 39 10.77 -3.90 6.41
CA SER A 39 9.47 -3.40 5.95
C SER A 39 9.53 -2.98 4.48
N HIS A 40 8.41 -3.12 3.76
CA HIS A 40 8.35 -2.85 2.33
C HIS A 40 8.70 -1.41 1.95
N SER A 41 8.56 -0.44 2.87
CA SER A 41 9.02 0.94 2.67
C SER A 41 10.48 1.02 2.22
N GLY A 42 11.34 0.08 2.65
CA GLY A 42 12.75 0.02 2.27
C GLY A 42 12.99 -0.33 0.81
N ALA A 43 11.99 -0.88 0.12
CA ALA A 43 12.07 -1.22 -1.31
C ALA A 43 11.71 -0.06 -2.24
N ALA A 44 11.24 1.08 -1.71
CA ALA A 44 10.89 2.21 -2.56
C ALA A 44 12.15 2.88 -3.14
N GLN A 45 12.14 3.11 -4.45
CA GLN A 45 13.31 3.58 -5.20
C GLN A 45 13.18 5.08 -5.56
N GLY A 46 12.11 5.41 -6.30
CA GLY A 46 11.96 6.66 -7.06
C GLY A 46 12.19 7.96 -6.27
N GLY A 47 11.51 8.13 -5.13
CA GLY A 47 11.68 9.30 -4.27
C GLY A 47 10.44 9.68 -3.45
N ILE A 48 10.51 10.85 -2.82
CA ILE A 48 9.47 11.47 -2.01
C ILE A 48 9.16 12.87 -2.55
N ASN A 49 7.89 13.18 -2.80
CA ASN A 49 7.52 14.48 -3.37
C ASN A 49 7.51 15.59 -2.32
N ALA A 50 8.07 16.74 -2.67
CA ALA A 50 7.89 17.99 -1.94
C ALA A 50 8.14 19.19 -2.85
N ALA A 51 7.26 20.19 -2.81
CA ALA A 51 7.42 21.44 -3.56
C ALA A 51 8.50 22.34 -2.93
N LEU A 52 9.77 21.94 -3.04
CA LEU A 52 10.93 22.69 -2.56
C LEU A 52 11.39 23.79 -3.53
N GLY A 53 11.16 23.61 -4.83
CA GLY A 53 11.57 24.56 -5.87
C GLY A 53 13.09 24.72 -6.02
N ASN A 54 13.88 23.67 -5.72
CA ASN A 54 15.35 23.75 -5.75
C ASN A 54 15.92 23.74 -7.18
N LEU A 55 15.16 23.25 -8.16
CA LEU A 55 15.54 23.27 -9.58
C LEU A 55 15.00 24.52 -10.27
N GLU A 56 15.69 25.01 -11.31
CA GLU A 56 15.23 26.15 -12.11
C GLU A 56 13.84 25.92 -12.70
N GLU A 57 13.63 24.74 -13.30
CA GLU A 57 12.34 24.28 -13.84
C GLU A 57 11.27 24.07 -12.76
N GLY A 58 11.67 24.03 -11.48
CA GLY A 58 10.81 23.82 -10.32
C GLY A 58 10.48 25.09 -9.54
N LYS A 59 11.05 26.26 -9.86
CA LYS A 59 10.89 27.50 -9.07
C LYS A 59 9.44 27.98 -8.88
N GLY A 60 8.54 27.58 -9.78
CA GLY A 60 7.11 27.90 -9.70
C GLY A 60 6.27 26.88 -8.92
N ASP A 61 6.87 25.80 -8.42
CA ASP A 61 6.15 24.74 -7.72
C ASP A 61 5.67 25.22 -6.35
N THR A 62 4.47 24.78 -5.96
CA THR A 62 3.84 25.17 -4.71
C THR A 62 3.10 23.98 -4.09
N PRO A 63 2.85 23.97 -2.76
CA PRO A 63 1.97 22.98 -2.15
C PRO A 63 0.61 22.86 -2.84
N LYS A 64 0.02 23.99 -3.26
CA LYS A 64 -1.24 24.00 -4.02
C LYS A 64 -1.10 23.36 -5.41
N GLY A 65 0.02 23.58 -6.11
CA GLY A 65 0.32 22.91 -7.38
C GLY A 65 0.50 21.41 -7.23
N HIS A 66 1.22 20.97 -6.19
CA HIS A 66 1.36 19.56 -5.84
C HIS A 66 0.00 18.93 -5.44
N ALA A 67 -0.83 19.64 -4.69
CA ALA A 67 -2.18 19.19 -4.34
C ALA A 67 -3.06 19.03 -5.57
N PHE A 68 -3.01 19.99 -6.52
CA PHE A 68 -3.73 19.88 -7.79
C PHE A 68 -3.33 18.64 -8.58
N ASP A 69 -2.03 18.38 -8.74
CA ASP A 69 -1.54 17.18 -9.44
C ASP A 69 -2.00 15.89 -8.74
N THR A 70 -2.08 15.91 -7.41
CA THR A 70 -2.54 14.77 -6.61
C THR A 70 -4.04 14.53 -6.77
N VAL A 71 -4.88 15.57 -6.72
CA VAL A 71 -6.34 15.48 -6.93
C VAL A 71 -6.69 15.11 -8.37
N LYS A 72 -6.01 15.69 -9.36
CA LYS A 72 -6.14 15.29 -10.76
C LYS A 72 -5.68 13.84 -10.95
N GLY A 73 -4.57 13.48 -10.31
CA GLY A 73 -3.99 12.15 -10.34
C GLY A 73 -4.91 11.07 -9.80
N SER A 74 -5.63 11.38 -8.71
CA SER A 74 -6.60 10.51 -8.05
C SER A 74 -7.94 10.36 -8.78
N ASP A 75 -8.07 11.02 -9.93
CA ASP A 75 -9.32 11.11 -10.70
C ASP A 75 -10.49 11.66 -9.86
N TYR A 76 -10.16 12.68 -9.06
CA TYR A 76 -11.06 13.43 -8.17
C TYR A 76 -11.75 12.60 -7.07
N LEU A 77 -11.31 11.36 -6.85
CA LEU A 77 -11.79 10.51 -5.75
C LEU A 77 -10.93 10.67 -4.49
N ALA A 78 -10.00 11.62 -4.43
CA ALA A 78 -9.25 11.90 -3.20
C ALA A 78 -9.98 12.95 -2.36
N ASP A 79 -9.95 12.79 -1.04
CA ASP A 79 -10.44 13.78 -0.09
C ASP A 79 -9.49 14.99 -0.10
N GLN A 80 -9.98 16.13 -0.61
CA GLN A 80 -9.11 17.26 -0.97
C GLN A 80 -8.50 17.96 0.25
N ASP A 81 -9.19 17.97 1.39
CA ASP A 81 -8.65 18.50 2.64
C ASP A 81 -7.41 17.71 3.09
N VAL A 82 -7.48 16.38 3.02
CA VAL A 82 -6.38 15.48 3.36
C VAL A 82 -5.21 15.63 2.38
N VAL A 83 -5.51 15.79 1.08
CA VAL A 83 -4.47 16.05 0.05
C VAL A 83 -3.78 17.39 0.27
N MET A 84 -4.54 18.46 0.52
CA MET A 84 -4.00 19.79 0.79
C MET A 84 -3.06 19.76 1.99
N PHE A 85 -3.51 19.17 3.11
CA PHE A 85 -2.67 19.01 4.30
C PHE A 85 -1.37 18.26 4.01
N MET A 86 -1.45 17.14 3.27
CA MET A 86 -0.27 16.35 2.89
C MET A 86 0.74 17.17 2.08
N CYS A 87 0.28 17.92 1.09
CA CYS A 87 1.13 18.72 0.23
C CYS A 87 1.72 19.96 0.93
N GLU A 88 0.98 20.55 1.88
CA GLU A 88 1.46 21.67 2.71
C GLU A 88 2.54 21.25 3.71
N GLU A 89 2.44 20.05 4.28
CA GLU A 89 3.46 19.52 5.20
C GLU A 89 4.67 18.93 4.47
N ALA A 90 4.58 18.63 3.17
CA ALA A 90 5.62 17.94 2.41
C ALA A 90 7.00 18.60 2.46
N PRO A 91 7.16 19.92 2.24
CA PRO A 91 8.46 20.58 2.36
C PRO A 91 9.08 20.41 3.75
N LYS A 92 8.28 20.57 4.81
CA LYS A 92 8.73 20.45 6.20
C LYS A 92 9.18 19.01 6.50
N ILE A 93 8.43 18.02 6.04
CA ILE A 93 8.77 16.60 6.23
C ILE A 93 10.11 16.27 5.59
N VAL A 94 10.37 16.71 4.35
CA VAL A 94 11.62 16.42 3.66
C VAL A 94 12.81 17.06 4.36
N VAL A 95 12.68 18.32 4.79
CA VAL A 95 13.72 19.00 5.59
C VAL A 95 13.93 18.30 6.92
N GLU A 96 12.87 17.81 7.57
CA GLU A 96 12.98 17.10 8.84
C GLU A 96 13.73 15.77 8.70
N PHE A 97 13.49 15.02 7.61
CA PHE A 97 14.28 13.83 7.29
C PHE A 97 15.75 14.15 7.06
N GLU A 98 16.05 15.23 6.34
CA GLU A 98 17.42 15.68 6.11
C GLU A 98 18.11 16.02 7.43
N SER A 99 17.42 16.74 8.33
CA SER A 99 17.91 17.06 9.67
C SER A 99 18.09 15.83 10.57
N MET A 100 17.34 14.74 10.32
CA MET A 100 17.53 13.44 10.98
C MET A 100 18.71 12.63 10.41
N GLY A 101 19.32 13.07 9.31
CA GLY A 101 20.47 12.45 8.67
C GLY A 101 20.16 11.70 7.37
N ALA A 102 18.97 11.86 6.78
CA ALA A 102 18.65 11.21 5.52
C ALA A 102 19.57 11.69 4.38
N PRO A 103 20.31 10.80 3.70
CA PRO A 103 21.32 11.17 2.71
C PRO A 103 20.70 11.46 1.34
N PHE A 104 19.90 12.51 1.22
CA PHE A 104 19.39 12.97 -0.08
C PHE A 104 20.52 13.35 -1.03
N SER A 105 20.36 12.99 -2.31
CA SER A 105 21.22 13.46 -3.40
C SER A 105 21.19 14.98 -3.48
N ARG A 106 22.30 15.59 -3.92
CA ARG A 106 22.51 17.04 -3.88
C ARG A 106 22.73 17.62 -5.27
N LEU A 107 22.34 18.88 -5.42
CA LEU A 107 22.80 19.75 -6.50
C LEU A 107 24.18 20.32 -6.16
N ASP A 108 24.86 20.93 -7.13
CA ASP A 108 26.13 21.63 -6.92
C ASP A 108 26.00 22.78 -5.89
N SER A 109 24.79 23.33 -5.74
CA SER A 109 24.47 24.35 -4.72
C SER A 109 24.42 23.80 -3.29
N GLY A 110 24.48 22.47 -3.08
CA GLY A 110 24.28 21.81 -1.80
C GLY A 110 22.82 21.59 -1.40
N LEU A 111 21.87 22.11 -2.17
CA LEU A 111 20.43 21.87 -1.96
C LEU A 111 20.05 20.44 -2.34
N ILE A 112 18.92 19.97 -1.80
CA ILE A 112 18.36 18.65 -2.10
C ILE A 112 18.00 18.59 -3.59
N ALA A 113 18.53 17.58 -4.29
CA ALA A 113 18.21 17.32 -5.69
C ALA A 113 16.79 16.79 -5.85
N GLN A 114 16.14 17.21 -6.95
CA GLN A 114 14.80 16.77 -7.33
C GLN A 114 14.81 16.25 -8.78
N ARG A 115 13.77 15.53 -9.21
CA ARG A 115 13.63 15.04 -10.59
C ARG A 115 12.18 14.95 -11.05
N PRO A 116 11.92 14.88 -12.36
CA PRO A 116 10.60 14.53 -12.91
C PRO A 116 10.14 13.15 -12.44
N PHE A 117 8.82 12.97 -12.31
CA PHE A 117 8.22 11.69 -11.94
C PHE A 117 6.79 11.58 -12.48
N GLY A 118 6.27 10.37 -12.66
CA GLY A 118 5.06 10.12 -13.45
C GLY A 118 3.84 10.89 -12.93
N GLY A 119 3.22 11.66 -13.83
CA GLY A 119 2.00 12.44 -13.56
C GLY A 119 2.18 13.77 -12.80
N ALA A 120 3.40 14.13 -12.39
CA ALA A 120 3.67 15.41 -11.72
C ALA A 120 3.88 16.54 -12.73
N GLY A 121 3.34 17.74 -12.43
CA GLY A 121 3.51 18.93 -13.26
C GLY A 121 4.86 19.65 -13.08
N PHE A 122 5.61 19.33 -12.02
CA PHE A 122 6.91 19.90 -11.71
C PHE A 122 7.91 18.81 -11.26
N PRO A 123 9.23 19.01 -11.45
CA PRO A 123 10.25 18.07 -11.01
C PRO A 123 10.49 18.16 -9.50
N ARG A 124 9.53 17.65 -8.71
CA ARG A 124 9.49 17.83 -7.25
C ARG A 124 9.94 16.63 -6.42
N THR A 125 10.26 15.52 -7.07
CA THR A 125 10.57 14.27 -6.39
C THR A 125 12.00 14.29 -5.86
N CYS A 126 12.13 14.44 -4.53
CA CYS A 126 13.40 14.37 -3.81
C CYS A 126 13.87 12.92 -3.70
N PHE A 127 15.17 12.66 -3.82
CA PHE A 127 15.67 11.28 -3.88
C PHE A 127 17.05 11.08 -3.25
N ALA A 128 17.36 9.81 -2.94
CA ALA A 128 18.69 9.35 -2.54
C ALA A 128 19.13 8.23 -3.48
N GLY A 129 19.87 8.57 -4.54
CA GLY A 129 20.15 7.64 -5.65
C GLY A 129 18.87 7.02 -6.20
N ASP A 130 18.80 5.70 -6.28
CA ASP A 130 17.58 4.93 -6.56
C ASP A 130 17.12 4.09 -5.34
N ARG A 131 17.44 4.53 -4.11
CA ARG A 131 17.18 3.80 -2.85
C ARG A 131 16.54 4.67 -1.78
N THR A 132 15.68 5.61 -2.19
CA THR A 132 15.12 6.62 -1.27
C THR A 132 14.38 5.99 -0.09
N GLY A 133 13.55 4.98 -0.32
CA GLY A 133 12.83 4.27 0.74
C GLY A 133 13.75 3.61 1.76
N HIS A 134 14.85 2.99 1.30
CA HIS A 134 15.88 2.41 2.16
C HIS A 134 16.50 3.49 3.07
N ALA A 135 16.92 4.61 2.48
CA ALA A 135 17.54 5.71 3.21
C ALA A 135 16.61 6.28 4.30
N LEU A 136 15.33 6.54 3.97
CA LEU A 136 14.36 7.07 4.93
C LEU A 136 14.02 6.06 6.03
N LEU A 137 13.87 4.78 5.68
CA LEU A 137 13.53 3.73 6.65
C LEU A 137 14.66 3.51 7.66
N GLN A 138 15.90 3.46 7.19
CA GLN A 138 17.08 3.37 8.06
C GLN A 138 17.17 4.58 8.99
N THR A 139 17.00 5.79 8.44
CA THR A 139 17.01 7.03 9.22
C THR A 139 16.01 6.98 10.37
N LEU A 140 14.74 6.63 10.12
CA LEU A 140 13.75 6.55 11.20
C LEU A 140 14.02 5.41 12.18
N ASN A 141 14.52 4.27 11.71
CA ASN A 141 14.86 3.15 12.57
C ASN A 141 15.99 3.55 13.55
N GLU A 142 17.04 4.18 13.05
CA GLU A 142 18.16 4.69 13.86
C GLU A 142 17.69 5.76 14.86
N GLN A 143 16.85 6.71 14.43
CA GLN A 143 16.27 7.70 15.35
C GLN A 143 15.39 7.05 16.42
N SER A 144 14.63 6.00 16.08
CA SER A 144 13.80 5.27 17.03
C SER A 144 14.63 4.51 18.07
N VAL A 145 15.72 3.85 17.64
CA VAL A 145 16.68 3.20 18.53
C VAL A 145 17.34 4.25 19.44
N ARG A 146 17.77 5.38 18.89
CA ARG A 146 18.37 6.49 19.65
C ARG A 146 17.44 7.03 20.74
N ARG A 147 16.13 7.04 20.50
CA ARG A 147 15.12 7.49 21.47
C ARG A 147 14.59 6.38 22.39
N GLY A 148 15.11 5.15 22.28
CA GLY A 148 14.69 4.04 23.13
C GLY A 148 13.27 3.56 22.88
N VAL A 149 12.76 3.67 21.64
CA VAL A 149 11.45 3.12 21.25
C VAL A 149 11.45 1.61 21.50
N VAL A 150 10.38 1.10 22.15
CA VAL A 150 10.22 -0.33 22.45
C VAL A 150 9.71 -1.05 21.22
N PHE A 151 10.38 -2.15 20.85
CA PHE A 151 10.03 -2.98 19.70
C PHE A 151 9.69 -4.41 20.10
N TYR A 152 8.57 -4.90 19.59
CA TYR A 152 8.22 -6.32 19.55
C TYR A 152 8.38 -6.80 18.11
N ASN A 153 9.62 -7.18 17.76
CA ASN A 153 9.97 -7.67 16.44
C ASN A 153 9.65 -9.16 16.33
N GLU A 154 9.22 -9.57 15.13
CA GLU A 154 8.74 -10.94 14.87
C GLU A 154 7.50 -11.30 15.70
N PHE A 155 6.59 -10.33 15.87
CA PHE A 155 5.27 -10.52 16.44
C PHE A 155 4.20 -10.35 15.36
N PHE A 156 3.39 -11.39 15.13
CA PHE A 156 2.32 -11.37 14.13
C PHE A 156 0.99 -10.96 14.76
N LEU A 157 0.37 -9.87 14.30
CA LEU A 157 -0.98 -9.46 14.71
C LEU A 157 -2.01 -10.52 14.25
N ILE A 158 -2.70 -11.16 15.19
CA ILE A 158 -3.77 -12.11 14.87
C ILE A 158 -5.13 -11.41 14.86
N ASP A 159 -5.53 -10.83 15.99
CA ASP A 159 -6.84 -10.21 16.16
C ASP A 159 -6.78 -9.04 17.16
N LEU A 160 -7.70 -8.11 16.98
CA LEU A 160 -7.94 -6.96 17.87
C LEU A 160 -9.11 -7.28 18.80
N PHE A 161 -9.15 -6.67 19.98
CA PHE A 161 -10.31 -6.77 20.87
C PHE A 161 -10.74 -5.41 21.41
N LYS A 162 -12.06 -5.26 21.61
CA LYS A 162 -12.72 -4.00 21.96
C LYS A 162 -13.79 -4.21 23.03
N VAL A 163 -14.08 -3.17 23.80
CA VAL A 163 -15.14 -3.09 24.80
C VAL A 163 -16.05 -1.91 24.42
N ASN A 164 -17.37 -2.12 24.30
CA ASN A 164 -18.35 -1.05 24.05
C ASN A 164 -17.95 -0.09 22.90
N ASN A 165 -17.43 -0.65 21.79
CA ASN A 165 -16.92 0.09 20.62
C ASN A 165 -15.68 0.98 20.87
N GLN A 166 -14.95 0.73 21.95
CA GLN A 166 -13.63 1.28 22.24
C GLN A 166 -12.58 0.17 22.15
N ILE A 167 -11.46 0.44 21.46
CA ILE A 167 -10.36 -0.52 21.40
C ILE A 167 -9.77 -0.75 22.80
N ALA A 168 -9.43 -1.99 23.10
CA ALA A 168 -8.88 -2.38 24.40
C ALA A 168 -7.51 -3.08 24.28
N GLY A 169 -7.18 -3.61 23.10
CA GLY A 169 -5.91 -4.28 22.88
C GLY A 169 -5.88 -5.15 21.62
N LEU A 170 -4.84 -5.96 21.54
CA LEU A 170 -4.62 -6.94 20.47
C LEU A 170 -4.00 -8.22 21.00
N ILE A 171 -4.18 -9.31 20.26
CA ILE A 171 -3.46 -10.57 20.44
C ILE A 171 -2.48 -10.73 19.28
N ALA A 172 -1.22 -11.00 19.61
CA ALA A 172 -0.18 -11.33 18.65
C ALA A 172 0.45 -12.69 18.94
N LEU A 173 1.02 -13.32 17.92
CA LEU A 173 1.88 -14.49 18.05
C LEU A 173 3.33 -14.03 18.12
N ASP A 174 4.02 -14.33 19.21
CA ASP A 174 5.49 -14.32 19.24
C ASP A 174 5.96 -15.45 18.31
N ILE A 175 6.49 -15.09 17.14
CA ILE A 175 6.85 -16.07 16.10
C ILE A 175 7.94 -17.01 16.61
N SER A 176 8.87 -16.50 17.42
CA SER A 176 10.01 -17.25 17.91
C SER A 176 9.64 -18.28 18.98
N LYS A 177 8.75 -17.88 19.90
CA LYS A 177 8.31 -18.72 21.02
C LYS A 177 7.05 -19.53 20.73
N GLY A 178 6.29 -19.16 19.69
CA GLY A 178 5.01 -19.77 19.38
C GLY A 178 3.91 -19.40 20.40
N GLU A 179 4.13 -18.37 21.21
CA GLU A 179 3.23 -17.97 22.30
C GLU A 179 2.23 -16.92 21.84
N LEU A 180 0.98 -17.05 22.28
CA LEU A 180 -0.02 -15.98 22.14
C LEU A 180 0.23 -14.94 23.24
N VAL A 181 0.50 -13.71 22.82
CA VAL A 181 0.76 -12.58 23.72
C VAL A 181 -0.35 -11.55 23.56
N SER A 182 -0.96 -11.21 24.68
CA SER A 182 -1.96 -10.15 24.77
C SER A 182 -1.32 -8.83 25.15
N PHE A 183 -1.65 -7.80 24.37
CA PHE A 183 -1.23 -6.42 24.58
C PHE A 183 -2.48 -5.56 24.81
N ARG A 184 -2.54 -4.88 25.95
CA ARG A 184 -3.63 -3.95 26.26
C ARG A 184 -3.18 -2.52 26.03
N ALA A 185 -4.01 -1.76 25.32
CA ALA A 185 -3.79 -0.33 25.14
C ALA A 185 -5.10 0.39 24.80
N PRO A 186 -5.30 1.61 25.32
CA PRO A 186 -6.45 2.44 24.97
C PRO A 186 -6.33 3.10 23.59
N TYR A 187 -5.10 3.16 23.05
CA TYR A 187 -4.83 3.58 21.68
C TYR A 187 -4.10 2.49 20.90
N ILE A 188 -4.57 2.22 19.68
CA ILE A 188 -3.89 1.38 18.71
C ILE A 188 -3.83 2.11 17.36
N ILE A 189 -2.65 2.16 16.77
CA ILE A 189 -2.42 2.70 15.42
C ILE A 189 -2.02 1.56 14.51
N LEU A 190 -2.84 1.28 13.48
CA LEU A 190 -2.51 0.33 12.43
C LEU A 190 -1.69 1.02 11.32
N ALA A 191 -0.49 0.52 11.09
CA ALA A 191 0.48 0.99 10.10
C ALA A 191 1.10 -0.20 9.34
N THR A 192 0.26 -1.19 9.01
CA THR A 192 0.67 -2.54 8.57
C THR A 192 1.04 -2.67 7.08
N GLY A 193 0.93 -1.58 6.31
CA GLY A 193 1.22 -1.57 4.87
C GLY A 193 0.10 -2.17 4.00
N GLY A 194 0.32 -2.22 2.68
CA GLY A 194 -0.68 -2.70 1.73
C GLY A 194 -0.91 -4.21 1.72
N PHE A 195 -1.79 -4.63 0.82
CA PHE A 195 -2.26 -6.00 0.65
C PHE A 195 -1.96 -6.56 -0.74
N GLY A 196 -0.84 -6.13 -1.34
CA GLY A 196 -0.51 -6.49 -2.71
C GLY A 196 -0.36 -7.98 -2.99
N ARG A 197 -0.12 -8.80 -1.96
CA ARG A 197 0.02 -10.25 -2.08
C ARG A 197 -1.30 -11.02 -2.23
N ILE A 198 -2.44 -10.34 -2.33
CA ILE A 198 -3.66 -10.96 -2.87
C ILE A 198 -3.53 -11.28 -4.38
N PHE A 199 -2.62 -10.59 -5.08
CA PHE A 199 -2.24 -10.84 -6.48
C PHE A 199 -0.97 -11.69 -6.56
N LYS A 200 -0.86 -12.50 -7.61
CA LYS A 200 0.33 -13.32 -7.89
C LYS A 200 1.43 -12.45 -8.53
N ARG A 201 1.07 -11.67 -9.55
CA ARG A 201 1.92 -10.62 -10.14
C ARG A 201 1.92 -9.38 -9.26
N SER A 202 2.88 -9.29 -8.33
CA SER A 202 3.01 -8.16 -7.42
C SER A 202 4.47 -7.81 -7.12
N THR A 203 4.76 -6.50 -7.10
CA THR A 203 6.04 -5.93 -6.65
C THR A 203 6.18 -5.90 -5.12
N ASN A 204 5.09 -6.12 -4.38
CA ASN A 204 5.10 -5.99 -2.93
C ASN A 204 6.00 -7.04 -2.28
N ALA A 205 6.51 -6.79 -1.08
CA ALA A 205 7.22 -7.83 -0.35
C ALA A 205 6.25 -8.99 -0.01
N VAL A 206 6.78 -10.19 0.24
CA VAL A 206 5.96 -11.38 0.60
C VAL A 206 5.18 -11.22 1.92
N ILE A 207 5.42 -10.12 2.63
CA ILE A 207 4.82 -9.75 3.91
C ILE A 207 3.64 -8.77 3.77
N ASN A 208 3.36 -8.22 2.59
CA ASN A 208 2.24 -7.30 2.36
C ASN A 208 0.93 -8.06 2.12
N THR A 209 0.39 -8.63 3.19
CA THR A 209 -0.75 -9.57 3.18
C THR A 209 -2.03 -8.96 3.76
N GLY A 210 -2.03 -7.67 4.08
CA GLY A 210 -3.22 -6.97 4.57
C GLY A 210 -3.65 -7.35 6.00
N ASP A 211 -2.72 -7.79 6.84
CA ASP A 211 -3.03 -8.36 8.15
C ASP A 211 -3.82 -7.40 9.04
N GLY A 212 -3.41 -6.13 9.12
CA GLY A 212 -4.13 -5.09 9.87
C GLY A 212 -5.47 -4.72 9.26
N VAL A 213 -5.59 -4.76 7.92
CA VAL A 213 -6.86 -4.51 7.21
C VAL A 213 -7.88 -5.59 7.57
N GLY A 214 -7.49 -6.86 7.48
CA GLY A 214 -8.35 -7.97 7.89
C GLY A 214 -8.68 -7.94 9.39
N ALA A 215 -7.72 -7.61 10.25
CA ALA A 215 -7.96 -7.52 11.70
C ALA A 215 -8.97 -6.41 12.07
N ALA A 216 -8.86 -5.24 11.45
CA ALA A 216 -9.83 -4.15 11.61
C ALA A 216 -11.22 -4.54 11.08
N PHE A 217 -11.25 -5.21 9.92
CA PHE A 217 -12.49 -5.68 9.30
C PHE A 217 -13.27 -6.66 10.19
N ARG A 218 -12.57 -7.57 10.86
CA ARG A 218 -13.18 -8.57 11.74
C ARG A 218 -13.85 -7.97 12.99
N ILE A 219 -13.42 -6.79 13.43
CA ILE A 219 -14.03 -6.07 14.57
C ILE A 219 -15.05 -5.00 14.15
N GLY A 220 -15.38 -4.95 12.85
CA GLY A 220 -16.47 -4.16 12.29
C GLY A 220 -16.09 -2.84 11.63
N ILE A 221 -14.79 -2.57 11.41
CA ILE A 221 -14.37 -1.42 10.59
C ILE A 221 -14.54 -1.77 9.10
N PRO A 222 -15.16 -0.92 8.27
CA PRO A 222 -15.29 -1.21 6.85
C PRO A 222 -13.96 -1.15 6.12
N MET A 223 -13.85 -1.92 5.04
CA MET A 223 -12.82 -1.68 4.02
C MET A 223 -13.31 -0.59 3.06
N GLN A 224 -12.46 0.37 2.74
CA GLN A 224 -12.78 1.49 1.85
C GLN A 224 -11.98 1.38 0.55
N ASP A 225 -12.64 1.59 -0.59
CA ASP A 225 -12.00 1.76 -1.91
C ASP A 225 -11.07 0.62 -2.36
N VAL A 226 -11.29 -0.60 -1.86
CA VAL A 226 -10.39 -1.75 -2.12
C VAL A 226 -10.36 -2.20 -3.58
N GLU A 227 -11.34 -1.82 -4.40
CA GLU A 227 -11.32 -2.03 -5.86
C GLU A 227 -10.21 -1.24 -6.57
N PHE A 228 -9.71 -0.16 -5.96
CA PHE A 228 -8.68 0.69 -6.52
C PHE A 228 -7.29 0.12 -6.17
N VAL A 229 -6.82 -0.72 -7.08
CA VAL A 229 -5.51 -1.38 -7.03
C VAL A 229 -4.63 -0.79 -8.12
N GLN A 230 -3.49 -0.20 -7.76
CA GLN A 230 -2.57 0.33 -8.76
C GLN A 230 -1.63 -0.75 -9.26
N PHE A 231 -1.56 -0.85 -10.59
CA PHE A 231 -0.59 -1.66 -11.31
C PHE A 231 0.58 -0.78 -11.75
N HIS A 232 1.81 -1.18 -11.43
CA HIS A 232 2.99 -0.53 -11.97
C HIS A 232 3.25 -1.06 -13.38
N PRO A 233 3.54 -0.19 -14.37
CA PRO A 233 3.71 -0.62 -15.75
C PRO A 233 4.96 -1.46 -15.97
N THR A 234 6.02 -1.21 -15.20
CA THR A 234 7.33 -1.84 -15.40
C THR A 234 7.72 -2.68 -14.18
N THR A 235 7.21 -3.91 -14.15
CA THR A 235 7.67 -4.97 -13.24
C THR A 235 8.47 -5.98 -14.05
N LEU A 236 9.58 -6.48 -13.51
CA LEU A 236 10.45 -7.41 -14.21
C LEU A 236 9.68 -8.69 -14.54
N TYR A 237 9.69 -9.11 -15.80
CA TYR A 237 9.03 -10.35 -16.20
C TYR A 237 9.60 -11.56 -15.43
N GLY A 238 8.74 -12.52 -15.08
CA GLY A 238 9.09 -13.70 -14.27
C GLY A 238 9.16 -13.44 -12.76
N THR A 239 9.96 -12.47 -12.30
CA THR A 239 10.18 -12.24 -10.86
C THR A 239 9.26 -11.19 -10.23
N ASN A 240 8.65 -10.33 -11.04
CA ASN A 240 7.82 -9.19 -10.64
C ASN A 240 8.55 -8.12 -9.81
N ILE A 241 9.88 -8.13 -9.78
CA ILE A 241 10.67 -7.10 -9.08
C ILE A 241 10.42 -5.75 -9.75
N LEU A 242 10.26 -4.69 -8.95
CA LEU A 242 10.05 -3.35 -9.46
C LEU A 242 11.25 -2.88 -10.30
N ILE A 243 10.98 -2.40 -11.51
CA ILE A 243 11.88 -1.53 -12.25
C ILE A 243 11.33 -0.11 -12.11
N SER A 244 12.06 0.75 -11.37
CA SER A 244 11.61 2.11 -11.01
C SER A 244 11.06 2.88 -12.20
N GLU A 245 9.99 3.63 -11.96
CA GLU A 245 9.53 4.70 -12.87
C GLU A 245 10.63 5.74 -13.16
N GLY A 246 11.63 5.86 -12.28
CA GLY A 246 12.84 6.64 -12.55
C GLY A 246 13.54 6.24 -13.85
N ALA A 247 13.48 4.97 -14.29
CA ALA A 247 14.06 4.57 -15.58
C ALA A 247 13.38 5.27 -16.77
N ARG A 248 12.05 5.42 -16.73
CA ARG A 248 11.29 6.21 -17.73
C ARG A 248 11.52 7.71 -17.53
N GLY A 249 11.59 8.16 -16.28
CA GLY A 249 11.96 9.53 -15.89
C GLY A 249 13.30 9.99 -16.47
N GLU A 250 14.28 9.09 -16.55
CA GLU A 250 15.61 9.36 -17.10
C GLU A 250 15.68 9.22 -18.64
N GLY A 251 14.59 8.81 -19.29
CA GLY A 251 14.45 8.74 -20.76
C GLY A 251 14.13 7.36 -21.33
N GLY A 252 13.85 6.33 -20.52
CA GLY A 252 13.57 4.98 -21.03
C GLY A 252 12.33 4.86 -21.93
N TYR A 253 12.43 4.05 -22.98
CA TYR A 253 11.38 3.85 -23.99
C TYR A 253 10.71 2.48 -23.88
N LEU A 254 9.43 2.40 -24.21
CA LEU A 254 8.70 1.13 -24.25
C LEU A 254 8.47 0.65 -25.69
N PHE A 255 8.86 -0.60 -25.97
CA PHE A 255 8.78 -1.23 -27.29
C PHE A 255 8.05 -2.57 -27.28
N ASN A 256 7.29 -2.84 -28.35
CA ASN A 256 6.62 -4.10 -28.61
C ASN A 256 7.43 -5.00 -29.56
N THR A 257 6.93 -6.19 -29.90
CA THR A 257 7.62 -7.14 -30.81
C THR A 257 7.80 -6.62 -32.24
N LYS A 258 7.05 -5.60 -32.64
CA LYS A 258 7.18 -4.94 -33.95
C LYS A 258 8.25 -3.84 -33.98
N GLY A 259 8.94 -3.61 -32.85
CA GLY A 259 9.89 -2.51 -32.71
C GLY A 259 9.23 -1.14 -32.63
N GLU A 260 7.93 -1.07 -32.35
CA GLU A 260 7.21 0.19 -32.25
C GLU A 260 7.33 0.79 -30.85
N ARG A 261 7.67 2.09 -30.76
CA ARG A 261 7.55 2.87 -29.51
C ARG A 261 6.07 3.21 -29.27
N PHE A 262 5.32 2.24 -28.76
CA PHE A 262 3.85 2.23 -28.81
C PHE A 262 3.18 3.33 -27.97
N MET A 263 3.85 3.87 -26.94
CA MET A 263 3.26 4.95 -26.12
C MET A 263 2.94 6.22 -26.92
N GLY A 264 3.57 6.43 -28.09
CA GLY A 264 3.22 7.52 -29.00
C GLY A 264 1.79 7.42 -29.57
N LYS A 265 1.21 6.22 -29.62
CA LYS A 265 -0.19 6.00 -30.03
C LYS A 265 -1.15 6.28 -28.87
N THR A 266 -0.80 5.85 -27.65
CA THR A 266 -1.68 5.93 -26.47
C THR A 266 -1.67 7.29 -25.78
N ALA A 267 -0.51 7.92 -25.65
CA ALA A 267 -0.34 9.19 -24.94
C ALA A 267 0.67 10.10 -25.66
N PRO A 268 0.32 10.70 -26.81
CA PRO A 268 1.27 11.42 -27.67
C PRO A 268 2.02 12.58 -27.00
N LYS A 269 1.41 13.19 -25.96
CA LYS A 269 2.01 14.30 -25.21
C LYS A 269 2.92 13.83 -24.08
N ALA A 270 2.43 12.90 -23.26
CA ALA A 270 3.12 12.47 -22.05
C ALA A 270 4.06 11.27 -22.27
N MET A 271 3.88 10.50 -23.35
CA MET A 271 4.68 9.32 -23.69
C MET A 271 4.82 8.36 -22.48
N GLU A 272 6.01 7.87 -22.17
CA GLU A 272 6.29 6.99 -21.03
C GLU A 272 6.13 7.67 -19.65
N LEU A 273 5.94 8.99 -19.59
CA LEU A 273 5.66 9.75 -18.38
C LEU A 273 4.16 9.97 -18.12
N ALA A 274 3.29 9.39 -18.97
CA ALA A 274 1.87 9.30 -18.69
C ALA A 274 1.61 8.62 -17.32
N PRO A 275 0.44 8.87 -16.69
CA PRO A 275 0.06 8.19 -15.46
C PRO A 275 0.16 6.67 -15.55
N ARG A 276 0.49 6.05 -14.43
CA ARG A 276 0.73 4.60 -14.31
C ARG A 276 -0.42 3.76 -14.85
N ASP A 277 -1.66 4.16 -14.59
CA ASP A 277 -2.85 3.46 -15.07
C ASP A 277 -2.93 3.43 -16.61
N ILE A 278 -2.51 4.52 -17.27
CA ILE A 278 -2.48 4.61 -18.75
C ILE A 278 -1.37 3.72 -19.32
N VAL A 279 -0.16 3.81 -18.76
CA VAL A 279 0.99 3.01 -19.25
C VAL A 279 0.77 1.52 -18.98
N ALA A 280 0.23 1.14 -17.83
CA ALA A 280 -0.07 -0.26 -17.51
C ALA A 280 -1.12 -0.84 -18.46
N ARG A 281 -2.19 -0.08 -18.76
CA ARG A 281 -3.17 -0.46 -19.79
C ARG A 281 -2.56 -0.59 -21.18
N ALA A 282 -1.67 0.33 -21.56
CA ALA A 282 -0.97 0.26 -22.85
C ALA A 282 -0.16 -1.04 -22.96
N ASN A 283 0.62 -1.38 -21.94
CA ASN A 283 1.39 -2.63 -21.92
C ASN A 283 0.47 -3.85 -22.06
N GLU A 284 -0.64 -3.89 -21.31
CA GLU A 284 -1.58 -5.01 -21.36
C GLU A 284 -2.29 -5.11 -22.72
N THR A 285 -2.61 -3.97 -23.35
CA THR A 285 -3.19 -3.94 -24.71
C THR A 285 -2.22 -4.51 -25.73
N GLU A 286 -0.93 -4.14 -25.67
CA GLU A 286 0.07 -4.69 -26.59
C GLU A 286 0.17 -6.21 -26.47
N VAL A 287 0.14 -6.75 -25.24
CA VAL A 287 0.16 -8.19 -25.00
C VAL A 287 -1.12 -8.86 -25.52
N LEU A 288 -2.30 -8.35 -25.16
CA LEU A 288 -3.60 -8.90 -25.55
C LEU A 288 -3.85 -8.87 -27.06
N GLU A 289 -3.28 -7.90 -27.77
CA GLU A 289 -3.38 -7.78 -29.22
C GLU A 289 -2.24 -8.51 -29.97
N GLY A 290 -1.52 -9.42 -29.30
CA GLY A 290 -0.50 -10.30 -29.91
C GLY A 290 0.78 -9.58 -30.31
N ARG A 291 1.09 -8.44 -29.67
CA ARG A 291 2.33 -7.66 -29.89
C ARG A 291 3.29 -7.71 -28.69
N GLY A 292 2.97 -8.50 -27.68
CA GLY A 292 3.88 -8.82 -26.57
C GLY A 292 4.96 -9.82 -26.99
N PHE A 293 6.15 -9.70 -26.41
CA PHE A 293 7.19 -10.72 -26.48
C PHE A 293 6.73 -11.94 -25.68
N GLU A 294 6.88 -13.12 -26.27
CA GLU A 294 6.40 -14.40 -25.70
C GLU A 294 4.92 -14.34 -25.25
N ASP A 295 4.11 -13.50 -25.91
CA ASP A 295 2.72 -13.22 -25.55
C ASP A 295 2.53 -12.80 -24.08
N ALA A 296 3.55 -12.17 -23.46
CA ALA A 296 3.56 -11.94 -22.02
C ALA A 296 4.14 -10.59 -21.57
N TYR A 297 5.13 -10.03 -22.27
CA TYR A 297 5.81 -8.81 -21.81
C TYR A 297 6.16 -7.84 -22.93
N VAL A 298 6.58 -6.63 -22.57
CA VAL A 298 7.14 -5.61 -23.48
C VAL A 298 8.57 -5.26 -23.06
N HIS A 299 9.30 -4.54 -23.90
CA HIS A 299 10.66 -4.13 -23.60
C HIS A 299 10.73 -2.69 -23.07
N LEU A 300 11.46 -2.49 -21.99
CA LEU A 300 11.93 -1.17 -21.54
C LEU A 300 13.39 -0.98 -21.99
N ASP A 301 13.61 -0.08 -22.93
CA ASP A 301 14.92 0.19 -23.51
C ASP A 301 15.58 1.43 -22.89
N LEU A 302 16.76 1.22 -22.30
CA LEU A 302 17.62 2.24 -21.71
C LEU A 302 18.95 2.41 -22.46
N THR A 303 19.21 1.60 -23.48
CA THR A 303 20.54 1.49 -24.12
C THR A 303 21.04 2.81 -24.69
N HIS A 304 20.12 3.64 -25.19
CA HIS A 304 20.40 4.97 -25.74
C HIS A 304 20.89 6.00 -24.70
N LEU A 305 20.70 5.75 -23.39
CA LEU A 305 21.16 6.65 -22.33
C LEU A 305 22.68 6.62 -22.13
N GLY A 306 23.34 5.56 -22.58
CA GLY A 306 24.77 5.36 -22.40
C GLY A 306 25.17 4.84 -21.02
N ALA A 307 26.35 4.22 -20.95
CA ALA A 307 26.84 3.51 -19.77
C ALA A 307 27.02 4.40 -18.53
N GLU A 308 27.55 5.61 -18.70
CA GLU A 308 27.85 6.51 -17.59
C GLU A 308 26.57 6.95 -16.87
N LYS A 309 25.56 7.42 -17.63
CA LYS A 309 24.28 7.84 -17.05
C LYS A 309 23.58 6.69 -16.31
N ILE A 310 23.58 5.48 -16.87
CA ILE A 310 22.96 4.31 -16.23
C ILE A 310 23.67 3.96 -14.92
N LYS A 311 25.01 3.94 -14.90
CA LYS A 311 25.78 3.63 -13.68
C LYS A 311 25.61 4.67 -12.58
N GLU A 312 25.51 5.95 -12.95
CA GLU A 312 25.36 7.03 -11.99
C GLU A 312 23.93 7.13 -11.45
N ARG A 313 22.91 7.10 -12.32
CA ARG A 313 21.53 7.45 -11.97
C ARG A 313 20.63 6.25 -11.71
N LEU A 314 20.93 5.08 -12.29
CA LEU A 314 20.11 3.87 -12.23
C LEU A 314 20.91 2.61 -11.79
N PRO A 315 21.86 2.70 -10.82
CA PRO A 315 22.73 1.57 -10.48
C PRO A 315 21.98 0.35 -9.94
N GLY A 316 20.99 0.55 -9.08
CA GLY A 316 20.17 -0.52 -8.53
C GLY A 316 19.27 -1.16 -9.57
N ILE A 317 18.74 -0.39 -10.53
CA ILE A 317 17.98 -0.96 -11.67
C ILE A 317 18.89 -1.85 -12.51
N ARG A 318 20.11 -1.40 -12.81
CA ARG A 318 21.10 -2.20 -13.55
C ARG A 318 21.43 -3.50 -12.82
N ASP A 319 21.71 -3.43 -11.52
CA ASP A 319 21.96 -4.62 -10.70
C ASP A 319 20.77 -5.59 -10.75
N ILE A 320 19.53 -5.09 -10.59
CA ILE A 320 18.32 -5.91 -10.65
C ILE A 320 18.18 -6.60 -12.01
N SER A 321 18.36 -5.87 -13.11
CA SER A 321 18.25 -6.42 -14.47
C SER A 321 19.29 -7.52 -14.72
N ILE A 322 20.53 -7.32 -14.29
CA ILE A 322 21.60 -8.31 -14.46
C ILE A 322 21.31 -9.55 -13.61
N TYR A 323 21.02 -9.38 -12.32
CA TYR A 323 20.87 -10.52 -11.40
C TYR A 323 19.59 -11.33 -11.61
N PHE A 324 18.49 -10.68 -11.99
CA PHE A 324 17.16 -11.32 -12.01
C PHE A 324 16.56 -11.51 -13.40
N ALA A 325 17.10 -10.84 -14.43
CA ALA A 325 16.71 -11.07 -15.82
C ALA A 325 17.89 -11.49 -16.72
N GLY A 326 19.13 -11.48 -16.23
CA GLY A 326 20.30 -11.84 -17.03
C GLY A 326 20.63 -10.82 -18.12
N VAL A 327 20.17 -9.57 -17.99
CA VAL A 327 20.33 -8.52 -19.00
C VAL A 327 21.06 -7.31 -18.41
N ASP A 328 22.11 -6.85 -19.09
CA ASP A 328 22.71 -5.54 -18.79
C ASP A 328 21.97 -4.44 -19.60
N PRO A 329 21.24 -3.51 -18.95
CA PRO A 329 20.49 -2.45 -19.62
C PRO A 329 21.35 -1.45 -20.40
N ILE A 330 22.69 -1.53 -20.27
CA ILE A 330 23.61 -0.79 -21.14
C ILE A 330 23.56 -1.33 -22.58
N GLY A 331 23.42 -2.64 -22.76
CA GLY A 331 23.53 -3.30 -24.07
C GLY A 331 22.24 -3.92 -24.59
N ALA A 332 21.23 -4.15 -23.74
CA ALA A 332 20.00 -4.80 -24.14
C ALA A 332 18.78 -4.31 -23.32
N PRO A 333 17.56 -4.35 -23.89
CA PRO A 333 16.36 -3.89 -23.22
C PRO A 333 15.90 -4.84 -22.10
N ILE A 334 15.20 -4.29 -21.11
CA ILE A 334 14.70 -5.02 -19.93
C ILE A 334 13.30 -5.59 -20.24
N PRO A 335 13.03 -6.89 -20.00
CA PRO A 335 11.70 -7.47 -20.16
C PRO A 335 10.77 -7.05 -19.00
N VAL A 336 9.69 -6.34 -19.31
CA VAL A 336 8.78 -5.78 -18.30
C VAL A 336 7.31 -6.06 -18.58
N GLN A 337 6.53 -6.23 -17.52
CA GLN A 337 5.09 -6.42 -17.55
C GLN A 337 4.38 -5.56 -16.49
N ALA A 338 3.08 -5.37 -16.64
CA ALA A 338 2.26 -4.76 -15.60
C ALA A 338 2.09 -5.71 -14.41
N GLY A 339 2.12 -5.17 -13.19
CA GLY A 339 1.92 -5.96 -11.97
C GLY A 339 1.43 -5.11 -10.81
N GLN A 340 0.71 -5.73 -9.87
CA GLN A 340 0.19 -5.02 -8.70
C GLN A 340 1.32 -4.36 -7.92
N HIS A 341 1.08 -3.13 -7.45
CA HIS A 341 2.11 -2.33 -6.80
C HIS A 341 1.67 -1.57 -5.57
N TYR A 342 0.46 -1.01 -5.55
CA TYR A 342 0.00 -0.22 -4.42
C TYR A 342 -1.48 -0.41 -4.17
N SER A 343 -1.87 -0.41 -2.89
CA SER A 343 -3.25 -0.42 -2.44
C SER A 343 -3.71 1.02 -2.14
N MET A 344 -4.60 1.61 -2.96
CA MET A 344 -5.18 2.92 -2.64
C MET A 344 -6.28 2.80 -1.59
N GLY A 345 -7.08 1.73 -1.68
CA GLY A 345 -8.02 1.35 -0.65
C GLY A 345 -7.35 0.74 0.58
N GLY A 346 -8.13 0.55 1.65
CA GLY A 346 -7.64 0.05 2.92
C GLY A 346 -8.69 0.12 4.03
N ILE A 347 -8.23 0.30 5.26
CA ILE A 347 -9.09 0.49 6.45
C ILE A 347 -9.82 1.84 6.32
N GLY A 348 -11.15 1.81 6.37
CA GLY A 348 -11.97 3.02 6.30
C GLY A 348 -11.79 3.91 7.52
N THR A 349 -11.76 5.22 7.28
CA THR A 349 -11.70 6.26 8.31
C THR A 349 -12.99 7.08 8.35
N LYS A 350 -13.24 7.71 9.50
CA LYS A 350 -14.37 8.61 9.70
C LYS A 350 -14.35 9.74 8.68
N PHE A 351 -15.54 10.17 8.27
CA PHE A 351 -15.71 11.34 7.42
C PHE A 351 -15.33 12.62 8.18
N ASP A 352 -15.94 12.87 9.35
CA ASP A 352 -15.71 14.10 10.14
C ASP A 352 -14.75 13.92 11.34
N GLY A 353 -13.80 12.97 11.23
CA GLY A 353 -12.83 12.67 12.30
C GLY A 353 -11.44 13.28 12.06
N GLU A 354 -10.56 13.10 13.03
CA GLU A 354 -9.12 13.36 12.82
C GLU A 354 -8.57 12.43 11.73
N TYR A 355 -7.50 12.83 11.04
CA TYR A 355 -6.94 11.97 9.99
C TYR A 355 -6.47 10.63 10.57
N GLY A 356 -7.02 9.55 10.03
CA GLY A 356 -6.74 8.19 10.46
C GLY A 356 -7.69 7.66 11.54
N GLU A 357 -8.62 8.47 12.06
CA GLU A 357 -9.59 8.02 13.05
C GLU A 357 -10.60 7.03 12.46
N THR A 358 -10.81 5.89 13.12
CA THR A 358 -11.80 4.88 12.70
C THR A 358 -13.10 4.99 13.50
N ASP A 359 -14.13 4.24 13.11
CA ASP A 359 -15.40 4.16 13.85
C ASP A 359 -15.29 3.52 15.24
N ILE A 360 -14.15 2.91 15.57
CA ILE A 360 -13.85 2.37 16.90
C ILE A 360 -13.00 3.37 17.66
N SER A 361 -13.51 3.80 18.82
CA SER A 361 -12.81 4.78 19.66
C SER A 361 -11.44 4.24 20.07
N GLY A 362 -10.40 5.06 19.87
CA GLY A 362 -9.01 4.72 20.18
C GLY A 362 -8.28 3.91 19.10
N LEU A 363 -8.98 3.45 18.06
CA LEU A 363 -8.34 2.78 16.92
C LEU A 363 -8.12 3.77 15.77
N TYR A 364 -6.88 3.83 15.31
CA TYR A 364 -6.44 4.69 14.21
C TYR A 364 -5.71 3.88 13.14
N THR A 365 -5.64 4.41 11.92
CA THR A 365 -4.92 3.80 10.80
C THR A 365 -4.17 4.84 9.97
N ILE A 366 -2.97 4.53 9.50
CA ILE A 366 -2.12 5.41 8.68
C ILE A 366 -1.25 4.62 7.68
N GLY A 367 -0.83 5.30 6.61
CA GLY A 367 -0.04 4.68 5.54
C GLY A 367 -0.87 3.76 4.65
N GLU A 368 -0.22 2.89 3.89
CA GLU A 368 -0.89 2.09 2.84
C GLU A 368 -1.97 1.11 3.36
N CYS A 369 -2.01 0.76 4.64
CA CYS A 369 -3.14 -0.01 5.18
C CYS A 369 -4.41 0.83 5.41
N SER A 370 -4.29 2.15 5.37
CA SER A 370 -5.39 3.10 5.60
C SER A 370 -5.97 3.59 4.28
N CYS A 371 -7.26 3.92 4.27
CA CYS A 371 -7.83 4.74 3.23
C CYS A 371 -8.17 6.13 3.80
N LEU A 372 -7.13 6.92 4.08
CA LEU A 372 -7.26 8.36 4.29
C LEU A 372 -7.77 9.08 3.03
N SER A 373 -7.67 8.39 1.88
CA SER A 373 -8.02 8.84 0.55
C SER A 373 -7.25 10.06 0.05
N VAL A 374 -5.93 10.12 0.30
CA VAL A 374 -5.07 11.09 -0.41
C VAL A 374 -4.81 10.68 -1.87
N HIS A 375 -5.08 9.42 -2.22
CA HIS A 375 -4.77 8.85 -3.54
C HIS A 375 -5.99 8.60 -4.42
N GLY A 376 -7.20 8.59 -3.85
CA GLY A 376 -8.44 8.22 -4.54
C GLY A 376 -8.26 7.01 -5.47
N ALA A 377 -8.64 7.17 -6.73
CA ALA A 377 -8.64 6.07 -7.70
C ALA A 377 -7.28 5.78 -8.35
N ASN A 378 -6.27 6.64 -8.17
CA ASN A 378 -4.93 6.43 -8.71
C ASN A 378 -3.89 7.28 -7.98
N ARG A 379 -2.90 6.60 -7.38
CA ARG A 379 -1.82 7.27 -6.65
C ARG A 379 -0.80 7.91 -7.60
N LEU A 380 -0.41 9.15 -7.31
CA LEU A 380 0.75 9.80 -7.91
C LEU A 380 2.08 9.18 -7.43
N GLY A 381 3.02 8.95 -8.34
CA GLY A 381 4.36 8.48 -7.99
C GLY A 381 5.05 9.46 -7.02
N GLY A 382 5.76 8.95 -6.00
CA GLY A 382 6.43 9.78 -4.99
C GLY A 382 5.56 10.23 -3.81
N ASN A 383 4.23 10.10 -3.89
CA ASN A 383 3.33 10.48 -2.79
C ASN A 383 3.21 9.43 -1.66
N SER A 384 3.51 8.15 -1.90
CA SER A 384 3.33 7.12 -0.86
C SER A 384 4.31 7.29 0.32
N LEU A 385 5.61 7.52 0.03
CA LEU A 385 6.58 7.80 1.10
C LEU A 385 6.22 9.09 1.85
N LEU A 386 5.71 10.09 1.13
CA LEU A 386 5.25 11.33 1.71
C LEU A 386 4.08 11.10 2.69
N GLU A 387 3.02 10.44 2.24
CA GLU A 387 1.86 10.09 3.06
C GLU A 387 2.29 9.40 4.35
N THR A 388 3.16 8.39 4.24
CA THR A 388 3.61 7.63 5.41
C THR A 388 4.23 8.53 6.48
N ALA A 389 5.09 9.46 6.07
CA ALA A 389 5.78 10.35 6.98
C ALA A 389 4.89 11.49 7.51
N VAL A 390 4.05 12.08 6.65
CA VAL A 390 3.12 13.14 7.04
C VAL A 390 2.15 12.64 8.11
N PHE A 391 1.44 11.55 7.82
CA PHE A 391 0.36 11.11 8.71
C PHE A 391 0.88 10.39 9.95
N GLY A 392 2.05 9.75 9.87
CA GLY A 392 2.74 9.26 11.08
C GLY A 392 3.10 10.39 12.03
N ARG A 393 3.65 11.49 11.52
CA ARG A 393 3.98 12.69 12.32
C ARG A 393 2.75 13.36 12.88
N TYR A 394 1.76 13.63 12.02
CA TYR A 394 0.53 14.31 12.39
C TYR A 394 -0.20 13.53 13.49
N LEU A 395 -0.46 12.23 13.28
CA LEU A 395 -1.25 11.45 14.22
C LEU A 395 -0.54 11.32 15.57
N GLY A 396 0.77 11.07 15.55
CA GLY A 396 1.57 11.01 16.77
C GLY A 396 1.45 12.28 17.61
N ARG A 397 1.58 13.46 16.99
CA ARG A 397 1.42 14.75 17.68
C ARG A 397 -0.02 15.01 18.11
N LYS A 398 -0.99 14.68 17.25
CA LYS A 398 -2.40 14.96 17.52
C LYS A 398 -2.93 14.17 18.70
N LEU A 399 -2.51 12.91 18.85
CA LEU A 399 -2.86 12.13 20.04
C LEU A 399 -2.23 12.69 21.30
N LEU A 400 -0.95 13.10 21.27
CA LEU A 400 -0.30 13.75 22.41
C LEU A 400 -1.01 15.05 22.84
N GLU A 401 -1.56 15.80 21.87
CA GLU A 401 -2.38 16.99 22.13
C GLU A 401 -3.74 16.63 22.74
N LYS A 402 -4.41 15.60 22.21
CA LYS A 402 -5.73 15.13 22.66
C LYS A 402 -5.70 14.51 24.06
N GLY A 403 -4.57 13.94 24.46
CA GLY A 403 -4.40 13.29 25.76
C GLY A 403 -4.93 11.85 25.80
N MET A 404 -4.79 11.20 26.96
CA MET A 404 -5.28 9.81 27.16
C MET A 404 -6.81 9.76 27.19
N PRO A 405 -7.45 8.75 26.58
CA PRO A 405 -8.88 8.59 26.62
C PRO A 405 -9.27 7.89 27.93
N LYS A 406 -10.55 7.98 28.30
CA LYS A 406 -11.08 7.21 29.43
C LYS A 406 -10.97 5.72 29.10
N LYS A 407 -10.34 4.93 29.98
CA LYS A 407 -10.21 3.47 29.81
C LYS A 407 -11.52 2.78 30.18
N SER A 408 -11.84 1.70 29.47
CA SER A 408 -12.87 0.74 29.87
C SER A 408 -12.49 0.05 31.18
N SER A 409 -13.47 -0.58 31.87
CA SER A 409 -13.19 -1.29 33.13
C SER A 409 -12.25 -2.48 32.88
N LEU A 410 -11.40 -2.80 33.86
CA LEU A 410 -10.45 -3.89 33.73
C LEU A 410 -11.15 -5.25 33.53
N ASP A 411 -12.31 -5.45 34.15
CA ASP A 411 -13.05 -6.70 34.05
C ASP A 411 -13.66 -6.87 32.65
N ASP A 412 -14.19 -5.79 32.05
CA ASP A 412 -14.68 -5.83 30.67
C ASP A 412 -13.54 -6.09 29.67
N ILE A 413 -12.37 -5.48 29.89
CA ILE A 413 -11.18 -5.69 29.08
C ILE A 413 -10.75 -7.17 29.13
N LYS A 414 -10.67 -7.75 30.33
CA LYS A 414 -10.34 -9.17 30.52
C LYS A 414 -11.35 -10.09 29.85
N ALA A 415 -12.64 -9.78 29.94
CA ALA A 415 -13.69 -10.57 29.30
C ALA A 415 -13.55 -10.55 27.76
N ALA A 416 -13.30 -9.37 27.17
CA ALA A 416 -13.08 -9.24 25.73
C ALA A 416 -11.80 -9.95 25.26
N GLU A 417 -10.71 -9.83 26.03
CA GLU A 417 -9.44 -10.49 25.77
C GLU A 417 -9.58 -12.02 25.78
N ASN A 418 -10.15 -12.59 26.85
CA ASN A 418 -10.33 -14.03 27.01
C ASN A 418 -11.19 -14.60 25.88
N LYS A 419 -12.29 -13.92 25.51
CA LYS A 419 -13.14 -14.32 24.39
C LYS A 419 -12.37 -14.37 23.07
N THR A 420 -11.50 -13.40 22.81
CA THR A 420 -10.66 -13.37 21.61
C THR A 420 -9.64 -14.50 21.61
N LEU A 421 -8.97 -14.74 22.74
CA LEU A 421 -8.02 -15.87 22.89
C LEU A 421 -8.70 -17.21 22.67
N GLU A 422 -9.88 -17.45 23.27
CA GLU A 422 -10.65 -18.67 23.06
C GLU A 422 -11.02 -18.89 21.59
N ASN A 423 -11.36 -17.82 20.85
CA ASN A 423 -11.68 -17.92 19.44
C ASN A 423 -10.45 -18.29 18.59
N ILE A 424 -9.29 -17.71 18.90
CA ILE A 424 -8.02 -18.02 18.23
C ILE A 424 -7.66 -19.49 18.46
N GLU A 425 -7.72 -19.96 19.71
CA GLU A 425 -7.42 -21.35 20.06
C GLU A 425 -8.37 -22.34 19.38
N LYS A 426 -9.66 -21.99 19.26
CA LYS A 426 -10.63 -22.79 18.49
C LYS A 426 -10.24 -22.91 17.01
N PHE A 427 -9.76 -21.84 16.37
CA PHE A 427 -9.28 -21.91 14.99
C PHE A 427 -8.04 -22.79 14.85
N PHE A 428 -7.07 -22.64 15.74
CA PHE A 428 -5.84 -23.44 15.70
C PHE A 428 -6.12 -24.92 15.91
N LYS A 429 -6.94 -25.26 16.90
CA LYS A 429 -7.39 -26.64 17.11
C LYS A 429 -8.08 -27.19 15.87
N LYS A 430 -9.02 -26.43 15.29
CA LYS A 430 -9.73 -26.85 14.08
C LYS A 430 -8.78 -27.10 12.90
N TRP A 431 -7.80 -26.23 12.66
CA TRP A 431 -6.82 -26.42 11.58
C TRP A 431 -5.87 -27.59 11.79
N ASN A 432 -5.57 -27.96 13.03
CA ASN A 432 -4.77 -29.14 13.35
C ASN A 432 -5.54 -30.45 13.12
N GLU A 433 -6.86 -30.44 13.33
CA GLU A 433 -7.72 -31.63 13.26
C GLU A 433 -8.29 -31.89 11.86
N ASN A 434 -8.34 -30.88 11.00
CA ASN A 434 -8.92 -30.97 9.66
C ASN A 434 -8.00 -31.68 8.64
N SER A 435 -8.61 -32.14 7.55
CA SER A 435 -7.94 -32.75 6.39
C SER A 435 -8.34 -32.11 5.05
N GLY A 436 -8.86 -30.88 5.08
CA GLY A 436 -9.29 -30.17 3.87
C GLY A 436 -8.13 -29.66 3.01
N LYS A 437 -8.45 -28.75 2.07
CA LYS A 437 -7.45 -28.19 1.15
C LYS A 437 -6.32 -27.51 1.92
N LYS A 438 -5.07 -27.70 1.47
CA LYS A 438 -3.91 -27.02 2.03
C LYS A 438 -3.98 -25.51 1.78
N PRO A 439 -3.54 -24.65 2.73
CA PRO A 439 -3.59 -23.20 2.59
C PRO A 439 -2.90 -22.68 1.31
N VAL A 440 -1.78 -23.31 0.92
CA VAL A 440 -1.05 -22.94 -0.30
C VAL A 440 -1.90 -23.09 -1.55
N LYS A 441 -2.72 -24.13 -1.65
CA LYS A 441 -3.61 -24.35 -2.82
C LYS A 441 -4.73 -23.32 -2.89
N ILE A 442 -5.29 -22.96 -1.75
CA ILE A 442 -6.29 -21.89 -1.66
C ILE A 442 -5.68 -20.55 -2.07
N ARG A 443 -4.45 -20.27 -1.61
CA ARG A 443 -3.71 -19.04 -1.95
C ARG A 443 -3.35 -18.97 -3.44
N GLU A 444 -2.88 -20.07 -4.03
CA GLU A 444 -2.57 -20.16 -5.46
C GLU A 444 -3.82 -19.86 -6.30
N GLU A 445 -4.93 -20.53 -6.00
CA GLU A 445 -6.21 -20.35 -6.70
C GLU A 445 -6.75 -18.91 -6.53
N MET A 446 -6.66 -18.33 -5.34
CA MET A 446 -7.04 -16.94 -5.09
C MET A 446 -6.21 -15.97 -5.93
N GLY A 447 -4.88 -16.12 -5.95
CA GLY A 447 -3.99 -15.24 -6.70
C GLY A 447 -4.23 -15.31 -8.22
N GLU A 448 -4.55 -16.50 -8.74
CA GLU A 448 -4.88 -16.70 -10.16
C GLU A 448 -6.20 -16.01 -10.53
N VAL A 449 -7.23 -16.14 -9.69
CA VAL A 449 -8.51 -15.43 -9.89
C VAL A 449 -8.29 -13.91 -9.88
N LEU A 450 -7.50 -13.39 -8.95
CA LEU A 450 -7.28 -11.94 -8.86
C LEU A 450 -6.49 -11.41 -10.07
N ASP A 451 -5.43 -12.09 -10.48
CA ASP A 451 -4.61 -11.70 -11.63
C ASP A 451 -5.37 -11.76 -12.96
N MET A 452 -6.26 -12.74 -13.13
CA MET A 452 -7.01 -12.96 -14.38
C MET A 452 -8.32 -12.19 -14.44
N ASP A 453 -9.08 -12.19 -13.34
CA ASP A 453 -10.48 -11.74 -13.35
C ASP A 453 -10.67 -10.37 -12.66
N VAL A 454 -9.68 -9.86 -11.92
CA VAL A 454 -9.74 -8.58 -11.17
C VAL A 454 -8.50 -7.71 -11.44
N GLY A 455 -7.82 -7.95 -12.56
CA GLY A 455 -6.58 -7.28 -12.98
C GLY A 455 -6.77 -5.84 -13.49
N VAL A 456 -5.92 -5.46 -14.45
CA VAL A 456 -5.88 -4.12 -15.08
C VAL A 456 -7.19 -3.84 -15.83
N TYR A 457 -7.62 -4.78 -16.66
CA TYR A 457 -8.89 -4.76 -17.36
C TYR A 457 -9.89 -5.65 -16.65
N ARG A 458 -11.14 -5.19 -16.58
CA ARG A 458 -12.23 -5.91 -15.91
C ARG A 458 -13.47 -5.90 -16.80
N THR A 459 -14.24 -6.98 -16.73
CA THR A 459 -15.58 -7.09 -17.34
C THR A 459 -16.56 -7.62 -16.32
N LYS A 460 -17.86 -7.45 -16.56
CA LYS A 460 -18.90 -8.05 -15.73
C LYS A 460 -18.70 -9.56 -15.57
N GLU A 461 -18.44 -10.29 -16.66
CA GLU A 461 -18.32 -11.75 -16.65
C GLU A 461 -17.16 -12.23 -15.77
N ASN A 462 -15.98 -11.61 -15.93
CA ASN A 462 -14.81 -11.94 -15.09
C ASN A 462 -15.08 -11.65 -13.62
N LEU A 463 -15.69 -10.50 -13.32
CA LEU A 463 -15.97 -10.09 -11.94
C LEU A 463 -17.05 -10.93 -11.27
N GLU A 464 -18.08 -11.36 -12.00
CA GLU A 464 -19.08 -12.32 -11.51
C GLU A 464 -18.44 -13.68 -11.23
N LYS A 465 -17.54 -14.14 -12.10
CA LYS A 465 -16.77 -15.38 -11.88
C LYS A 465 -15.92 -15.28 -10.61
N ALA A 466 -15.15 -14.20 -10.43
CA ALA A 466 -14.36 -13.96 -9.22
C ALA A 466 -15.24 -13.92 -7.95
N SER A 467 -16.36 -13.21 -8.02
CA SER A 467 -17.32 -13.06 -6.91
C SER A 467 -18.00 -14.38 -6.51
N ASN A 468 -18.00 -15.40 -7.38
CA ASN A 468 -18.48 -16.74 -7.07
C ASN A 468 -17.38 -17.65 -6.50
N ILE A 469 -16.15 -17.52 -7.00
CA ILE A 469 -15.02 -18.36 -6.59
C ILE A 469 -14.52 -17.99 -5.19
N LEU A 470 -14.39 -16.70 -4.88
CA LEU A 470 -13.79 -16.25 -3.62
C LEU A 470 -14.58 -16.67 -2.37
N PRO A 471 -15.92 -16.60 -2.33
CA PRO A 471 -16.69 -17.14 -1.20
C PRO A 471 -16.57 -18.67 -1.05
N ARG A 472 -16.33 -19.40 -2.14
CA ARG A 472 -16.01 -20.84 -2.06
C ARG A 472 -14.63 -21.05 -1.43
N LEU A 473 -13.62 -20.25 -1.79
CA LEU A 473 -12.29 -20.31 -1.18
C LEU A 473 -12.31 -19.97 0.32
N GLN A 474 -13.14 -19.03 0.75
CA GLN A 474 -13.40 -18.77 2.17
C GLN A 474 -13.93 -20.01 2.90
N ARG A 475 -14.88 -20.73 2.30
CA ARG A 475 -15.40 -22.00 2.86
C ARG A 475 -14.34 -23.09 2.91
N ASP A 476 -13.52 -23.21 1.87
CA ASP A 476 -12.38 -24.13 1.85
C ASP A 476 -11.37 -23.80 2.95
N PHE A 477 -11.10 -22.51 3.17
CA PHE A 477 -10.18 -22.01 4.19
C PHE A 477 -10.64 -22.36 5.61
N LEU A 478 -11.94 -22.28 5.90
CA LEU A 478 -12.49 -22.67 7.21
C LEU A 478 -12.21 -24.14 7.56
N ASN A 479 -12.00 -24.99 6.56
CA ASN A 479 -11.73 -26.42 6.72
C ASN A 479 -10.29 -26.79 6.31
N THR A 480 -9.40 -25.80 6.20
CA THR A 480 -7.99 -26.03 5.85
C THR A 480 -7.25 -26.80 6.93
N GLN A 481 -6.09 -27.34 6.55
CA GLN A 481 -5.20 -28.12 7.42
C GLN A 481 -3.83 -27.45 7.52
N ILE A 482 -3.31 -27.33 8.75
CA ILE A 482 -1.89 -27.03 9.00
C ILE A 482 -1.14 -28.30 9.41
N SER A 483 0.12 -28.41 9.01
CA SER A 483 0.87 -29.69 9.09
C SER A 483 1.48 -29.98 10.47
N SER A 484 1.50 -29.01 11.38
CA SER A 484 2.07 -29.15 12.72
C SER A 484 1.40 -28.18 13.68
N ASP A 485 1.25 -28.64 14.92
CA ASP A 485 0.72 -27.90 16.07
C ASP A 485 1.80 -27.11 16.83
N ASP A 486 3.09 -27.39 16.62
CA ASP A 486 4.19 -26.56 17.10
C ASP A 486 4.11 -25.19 16.41
N ARG A 487 4.00 -24.13 17.19
CA ARG A 487 3.80 -22.77 16.69
C ARG A 487 5.13 -22.03 16.46
N ARG A 488 6.23 -22.52 17.05
CA ARG A 488 7.55 -21.87 16.97
C ARG A 488 8.05 -21.87 15.54
N PHE A 489 8.29 -20.68 14.98
CA PHE A 489 8.69 -20.48 13.58
C PHE A 489 7.84 -21.27 12.57
N ASN A 490 6.56 -21.52 12.88
CA ASN A 490 5.68 -22.29 12.02
C ASN A 490 5.18 -21.41 10.87
N TYR A 491 5.96 -21.36 9.80
CA TYR A 491 5.59 -20.62 8.60
C TYR A 491 4.30 -21.13 7.95
N GLY A 492 3.96 -22.42 8.11
CA GLY A 492 2.66 -22.94 7.66
C GLY A 492 1.49 -22.24 8.35
N LEU A 493 1.55 -22.13 9.68
CA LEU A 493 0.60 -21.38 10.49
C LEU A 493 0.59 -19.90 10.11
N LEU A 494 1.75 -19.25 10.01
CA LEU A 494 1.85 -17.84 9.62
C LEU A 494 1.22 -17.56 8.25
N ARG A 495 1.53 -18.38 7.23
CA ARG A 495 0.93 -18.21 5.90
C ARG A 495 -0.59 -18.47 5.90
N THR A 496 -1.07 -19.30 6.82
CA THR A 496 -2.51 -19.55 7.00
C THR A 496 -3.20 -18.36 7.66
N LEU A 497 -2.57 -17.77 8.67
CA LEU A 497 -3.03 -16.53 9.30
C LEU A 497 -3.05 -15.36 8.32
N GLU A 498 -2.01 -15.19 7.50
CA GLU A 498 -1.98 -14.19 6.42
C GLU A 498 -3.11 -14.42 5.41
N LEU A 499 -3.32 -15.67 5.00
CA LEU A 499 -4.37 -16.04 4.04
C LEU A 499 -5.78 -15.65 4.52
N ARG A 500 -6.04 -15.70 5.82
CA ARG A 500 -7.31 -15.25 6.41
C ARG A 500 -7.65 -13.83 5.99
N SER A 501 -6.72 -12.90 6.20
CA SER A 501 -6.92 -11.48 5.85
C SER A 501 -6.90 -11.29 4.33
N MET A 502 -6.06 -12.03 3.61
CA MET A 502 -6.01 -11.97 2.15
C MET A 502 -7.34 -12.35 1.49
N LEU A 503 -8.02 -13.40 1.98
CA LEU A 503 -9.32 -13.82 1.45
C LEU A 503 -10.43 -12.80 1.71
N ASP A 504 -10.47 -12.21 2.92
CA ASP A 504 -11.42 -11.13 3.26
C ASP A 504 -11.28 -9.96 2.28
N ILE A 505 -10.03 -9.54 2.01
CA ILE A 505 -9.73 -8.42 1.12
C ILE A 505 -9.98 -8.77 -0.34
N ALA A 506 -9.62 -9.98 -0.77
CA ALA A 506 -9.82 -10.45 -2.13
C ALA A 506 -11.33 -10.47 -2.49
N GLU A 507 -12.16 -11.02 -1.60
CA GLU A 507 -13.61 -11.04 -1.77
C GLU A 507 -14.18 -9.62 -1.84
N ALA A 508 -13.79 -8.75 -0.90
CA ALA A 508 -14.20 -7.34 -0.88
C ALA A 508 -13.81 -6.61 -2.18
N THR A 509 -12.58 -6.82 -2.67
CA THR A 509 -12.06 -6.22 -3.90
C THR A 509 -12.87 -6.65 -5.13
N ALA A 510 -13.24 -7.92 -5.23
CA ALA A 510 -14.01 -8.43 -6.37
C ALA A 510 -15.44 -7.89 -6.37
N ILE A 511 -16.13 -7.89 -5.21
CA ILE A 511 -17.52 -7.43 -5.14
C ILE A 511 -17.64 -5.92 -5.37
N THR A 512 -16.70 -5.10 -4.87
CA THR A 512 -16.75 -3.65 -5.10
C THR A 512 -16.38 -3.33 -6.54
N SER A 513 -15.47 -4.08 -7.14
CA SER A 513 -15.18 -3.99 -8.57
C SER A 513 -16.38 -4.34 -9.44
N LEU A 514 -17.20 -5.33 -9.04
CA LEU A 514 -18.42 -5.72 -9.74
C LEU A 514 -19.52 -4.64 -9.60
N TRP A 515 -19.68 -4.13 -8.38
CA TRP A 515 -20.65 -3.09 -8.02
C TRP A 515 -20.38 -1.76 -8.75
N ARG A 516 -19.11 -1.36 -8.85
CA ARG A 516 -18.70 -0.11 -9.51
C ARG A 516 -18.80 -0.26 -11.04
N LYS A 517 -19.83 0.35 -11.63
CA LYS A 517 -20.13 0.29 -13.08
C LYS A 517 -19.67 1.57 -13.78
N GLU A 518 -18.38 1.87 -13.64
CA GLU A 518 -17.69 2.97 -14.31
C GLU A 518 -16.23 2.60 -14.55
N SER A 519 -15.49 3.48 -15.21
CA SER A 519 -14.02 3.45 -15.22
C SER A 519 -13.46 4.73 -14.63
N ARG A 520 -12.60 4.59 -13.62
CA ARG A 520 -12.00 5.70 -12.87
C ARG A 520 -10.58 5.32 -12.42
N GLY A 521 -9.59 6.14 -12.76
CA GLY A 521 -8.19 5.89 -12.41
C GLY A 521 -7.70 4.48 -12.75
N ALA A 522 -7.34 3.70 -11.73
CA ALA A 522 -6.82 2.33 -11.86
C ALA A 522 -7.93 1.26 -11.98
N HIS A 523 -9.20 1.61 -11.74
CA HIS A 523 -10.34 0.73 -11.99
C HIS A 523 -10.84 0.95 -13.42
N PHE A 524 -10.70 -0.05 -14.29
CA PHE A 524 -11.11 0.06 -15.68
C PHE A 524 -12.01 -1.10 -16.11
N ARG A 525 -13.29 -0.79 -16.37
CA ARG A 525 -14.32 -1.69 -16.86
C ARG A 525 -14.47 -1.52 -18.35
N ILE A 526 -14.16 -2.55 -19.14
CA ILE A 526 -14.31 -2.50 -20.61
C ILE A 526 -15.78 -2.29 -20.98
N ASP A 527 -16.69 -2.90 -20.21
CA ASP A 527 -18.15 -2.79 -20.36
C ASP A 527 -18.73 -1.47 -19.83
N TYR A 528 -17.96 -0.69 -19.06
CA TYR A 528 -18.31 0.65 -18.57
C TYR A 528 -17.11 1.60 -18.68
N PRO A 529 -16.68 1.98 -19.90
CA PRO A 529 -15.40 2.67 -20.12
C PRO A 529 -15.39 4.13 -19.69
N ALA A 530 -16.56 4.74 -19.45
CA ALA A 530 -16.68 6.13 -19.02
C ALA A 530 -16.68 6.26 -17.49
N ARG A 531 -16.16 7.39 -17.01
CA ARG A 531 -16.31 7.83 -15.63
C ARG A 531 -17.75 8.30 -15.40
N ASN A 532 -18.36 7.93 -14.28
CA ASN A 532 -19.72 8.30 -13.93
C ASN A 532 -19.73 9.04 -12.58
N ASP A 533 -19.60 10.37 -12.64
CA ASP A 533 -19.55 11.19 -11.44
C ASP A 533 -20.92 11.33 -10.74
N GLU A 534 -22.04 11.06 -11.43
CA GLU A 534 -23.38 11.16 -10.85
C GLU A 534 -23.65 10.02 -9.85
N GLU A 535 -23.24 8.80 -10.19
CA GLU A 535 -23.47 7.62 -9.33
C GLU A 535 -22.26 7.23 -8.48
N PHE A 536 -21.04 7.44 -9.00
CA PHE A 536 -19.82 6.81 -8.47
C PHE A 536 -18.74 7.79 -8.00
N LEU A 537 -19.04 9.09 -7.89
CA LEU A 537 -18.21 10.05 -7.14
C LEU A 537 -18.43 9.87 -5.61
N VAL A 538 -18.16 8.65 -5.15
CA VAL A 538 -18.30 8.19 -3.77
C VAL A 538 -17.24 7.13 -3.48
N HIS A 539 -16.82 7.08 -2.22
CA HIS A 539 -16.02 5.99 -1.70
C HIS A 539 -16.89 4.75 -1.51
N SER A 540 -16.38 3.58 -1.91
CA SER A 540 -17.00 2.30 -1.58
C SER A 540 -16.66 1.95 -0.12
N MET A 541 -17.63 1.44 0.63
CA MET A 541 -17.46 1.04 2.03
C MET A 541 -18.00 -0.37 2.21
N VAL A 542 -17.13 -1.37 2.36
CA VAL A 542 -17.49 -2.78 2.50
C VAL A 542 -17.59 -3.15 3.97
N TYR A 543 -18.75 -3.64 4.38
CA TYR A 543 -19.04 -4.11 5.73
C TYR A 543 -19.29 -5.62 5.74
N ARG A 544 -19.08 -6.24 6.90
CA ARG A 544 -19.62 -7.59 7.17
C ARG A 544 -21.10 -7.44 7.54
N GLY A 545 -22.00 -7.98 6.71
CA GLY A 545 -23.43 -8.07 6.97
C GLY A 545 -23.85 -9.47 7.41
N ASP A 546 -25.11 -9.64 7.77
CA ASP A 546 -25.66 -10.90 8.29
C ASP A 546 -25.68 -12.03 7.25
N LYS A 547 -25.80 -11.67 5.97
CA LYS A 547 -25.92 -12.61 4.84
C LYS A 547 -24.70 -12.62 3.91
N GLY A 548 -23.63 -11.92 4.26
CA GLY A 548 -22.46 -11.73 3.41
C GLY A 548 -21.95 -10.29 3.49
N LEU A 549 -21.11 -9.91 2.52
CA LEU A 549 -20.57 -8.56 2.45
C LEU A 549 -21.63 -7.56 1.96
N GLU A 550 -21.66 -6.38 2.59
CA GLU A 550 -22.56 -5.28 2.23
C GLU A 550 -21.75 -4.07 1.79
N ILE A 551 -22.15 -3.46 0.67
CA ILE A 551 -21.52 -2.23 0.16
C ILE A 551 -22.41 -1.05 0.53
N LYS A 552 -21.83 -0.09 1.23
CA LYS A 552 -22.38 1.26 1.44
C LYS A 552 -21.44 2.27 0.79
N THR A 553 -21.82 3.54 0.84
CA THR A 553 -21.04 4.63 0.27
C THR A 553 -20.72 5.70 1.31
N LYS A 554 -19.57 6.35 1.13
CA LYS A 554 -19.19 7.57 1.86
C LYS A 554 -18.93 8.67 0.81
N PRO A 555 -19.45 9.90 1.00
CA PRO A 555 -19.20 10.98 0.05
C PRO A 555 -17.71 11.33 -0.01
N VAL A 556 -17.25 11.81 -1.16
CA VAL A 556 -15.90 12.38 -1.32
C VAL A 556 -15.88 13.80 -0.75
N LYS A 557 -14.87 14.16 0.03
CA LYS A 557 -14.63 15.54 0.45
C LYS A 557 -14.04 16.35 -0.70
N LEU A 558 -14.93 16.92 -1.50
CA LEU A 558 -14.55 17.91 -2.51
C LEU A 558 -14.05 19.19 -1.83
N GLY A 559 -13.26 19.97 -2.57
CA GLY A 559 -12.62 21.18 -2.07
C GLY A 559 -12.43 22.20 -3.18
N ILE A 560 -11.31 22.91 -3.16
CA ILE A 560 -11.02 24.03 -4.08
C ILE A 560 -10.79 23.62 -5.53
N PHE A 561 -10.58 22.33 -5.81
CA PHE A 561 -10.35 21.82 -7.15
C PHE A 561 -11.64 21.19 -7.70
N GLU A 562 -12.29 21.90 -8.62
CA GLU A 562 -13.50 21.42 -9.28
C GLU A 562 -13.25 20.12 -10.06
N VAL A 563 -14.22 19.21 -10.02
CA VAL A 563 -14.20 17.97 -10.78
C VAL A 563 -14.20 18.27 -12.27
N LYS A 564 -13.21 17.72 -12.99
CA LYS A 564 -13.06 17.88 -14.44
C LYS A 564 -12.70 16.56 -15.09
N GLU A 565 -12.89 16.47 -16.39
CA GLU A 565 -12.40 15.34 -17.18
C GLU A 565 -10.87 15.22 -17.03
N ARG A 566 -10.38 14.02 -16.72
CA ARG A 566 -8.95 13.75 -16.48
C ARG A 566 -8.23 13.50 -17.81
N LYS A 567 -7.50 14.51 -18.31
CA LYS A 567 -6.68 14.42 -19.55
C LYS A 567 -5.18 14.57 -19.26
N TYR A 568 -4.34 13.80 -19.98
CA TYR A 568 -2.87 13.83 -19.92
C TYR A 568 -2.24 13.98 -21.30
#